data_AF-A0A4Q9WE50-F1
#
_entry.id   AF-A0A4Q9WE50-F1
#
_cell.length_a   1.000
_cell.length_b   1.000
_cell.length_c   1.000
_cell.angle_alpha   90.00
_cell.angle_beta   90.00
_cell.angle_gamma   90.00
#
_symmetry.space_group_name_H-M   'P 1'
#
loop_
_entity.id
_entity.type
_entity.pdbx_description
1 polymer ?
#
loop_
_entity_poly.entity_id
_entity_poly.type
_entity_poly.pdbx_seq_one_letter_code
_entity_poly.pdbx_strand_id
1 'polypeptide(L)'
;MNFEAQLDELYIEITNHISDMIPERWENVCLNAFIGDNKRYVYFHYMVPGEDDSQLSMDITWNFDVSEEVFDQQFETLCELLMKLRHLFVVNGRPPFGTCVIEFNHKGQKQAVYENTDWDVVDFRSKHMKNYYFYKNFGHLPKQKYDIEQMYAIHRYAKTIDDKNEIVTMEFKEKINYLYRYIGQHIMNMIPVSWENVYAVAYMTDGGGSVYFYYTVPGSDELFYSMDIPKNCHTSSDEFSHQTDGLYDLFEELRYEFIRNKHKAWSTCEFDFTIKGKLNVLYQFIDWDATEFGSSAYFNYYRYKKFGILPKLDYELKELYALERYMKEYQKQQDTSI
;
A
#
# COMPACT_ATOMS: atom_id res chain seq x y z
N MET A 1 -26.55 23.03 -25.02
CA MET A 1 -27.09 21.71 -24.67
C MET A 1 -27.35 21.70 -23.14
N ASN A 2 -28.37 21.02 -22.61
CA ASN A 2 -28.57 20.97 -21.14
C ASN A 2 -27.56 20.01 -20.48
N PHE A 3 -27.41 20.07 -19.15
CA PHE A 3 -26.44 19.25 -18.41
C PHE A 3 -26.56 17.75 -18.73
N GLU A 4 -27.78 17.20 -18.70
CA GLU A 4 -28.01 15.77 -18.92
C GLU A 4 -27.57 15.32 -20.33
N ALA A 5 -27.87 16.10 -21.36
CA ALA A 5 -27.46 15.74 -22.72
C ALA A 5 -25.93 15.85 -22.95
N GLN A 6 -25.25 16.79 -22.28
CA GLN A 6 -23.78 16.84 -22.30
C GLN A 6 -23.16 15.68 -21.51
N LEU A 7 -23.83 15.27 -20.43
CA LEU A 7 -23.42 14.14 -19.60
C LEU A 7 -23.54 12.82 -20.39
N ASP A 8 -24.65 12.61 -21.09
CA ASP A 8 -24.88 11.45 -21.94
C ASP A 8 -23.82 11.36 -23.07
N GLU A 9 -23.48 12.49 -23.70
CA GLU A 9 -22.44 12.55 -24.73
C GLU A 9 -21.08 12.10 -24.18
N LEU A 10 -20.68 12.60 -23.00
CA LEU A 10 -19.44 12.18 -22.35
C LEU A 10 -19.45 10.71 -21.92
N TYR A 11 -20.57 10.16 -21.46
CA TYR A 11 -20.65 8.74 -21.16
C TYR A 11 -20.47 7.86 -22.39
N ILE A 12 -21.02 8.28 -23.53
CA ILE A 12 -20.83 7.58 -24.80
C ILE A 12 -19.36 7.64 -25.23
N GLU A 13 -18.72 8.81 -25.13
CA GLU A 13 -17.28 8.96 -25.42
C GLU A 13 -16.42 8.05 -24.53
N ILE A 14 -16.65 8.07 -23.21
CA ILE A 14 -15.92 7.23 -22.24
C ILE A 14 -16.15 5.74 -22.54
N THR A 15 -17.39 5.35 -22.82
CA THR A 15 -17.76 3.96 -23.11
C THR A 15 -17.05 3.46 -24.37
N ASN A 16 -17.10 4.23 -25.45
CA ASN A 16 -16.46 3.87 -26.72
C ASN A 16 -14.94 3.79 -26.54
N HIS A 17 -14.34 4.76 -25.86
CA HIS A 17 -12.91 4.80 -25.62
C HIS A 17 -12.43 3.58 -24.83
N ILE A 18 -13.11 3.21 -23.73
CA ILE A 18 -12.75 2.00 -22.97
C ILE A 18 -12.99 0.74 -23.81
N SER A 19 -14.02 0.72 -24.65
CA SER A 19 -14.29 -0.42 -25.55
C SER A 19 -13.12 -0.64 -26.52
N ASP A 20 -12.51 0.43 -27.02
CA ASP A 20 -11.34 0.39 -27.90
C ASP A 20 -10.07 -0.05 -27.14
N MET A 21 -10.00 0.21 -25.83
CA MET A 21 -8.89 -0.25 -24.97
C MET A 21 -8.92 -1.75 -24.67
N ILE A 22 -10.06 -2.43 -24.77
CA ILE A 22 -10.21 -3.85 -24.43
C ILE A 22 -9.94 -4.71 -25.69
N PRO A 23 -8.81 -5.46 -25.76
CA PRO A 23 -8.41 -6.18 -26.97
C PRO A 23 -9.12 -7.54 -27.16
N GLU A 24 -10.25 -7.74 -26.48
CA GLU A 24 -11.01 -8.98 -26.50
C GLU A 24 -12.52 -8.75 -26.36
N ARG A 25 -13.29 -9.84 -26.35
CA ARG A 25 -14.74 -9.76 -26.13
C ARG A 25 -15.02 -9.47 -24.66
N TRP A 26 -15.90 -8.51 -24.39
CA TRP A 26 -16.33 -8.17 -23.05
C TRP A 26 -17.87 -8.08 -22.99
N GLU A 27 -18.46 -8.12 -21.79
CA GLU A 27 -19.91 -7.97 -21.59
C GLU A 27 -20.28 -6.76 -20.75
N ASN A 28 -19.61 -6.58 -19.61
CA ASN A 28 -19.85 -5.48 -18.69
C ASN A 28 -18.51 -4.87 -18.28
N VAL A 29 -18.50 -3.57 -18.08
CA VAL A 29 -17.34 -2.83 -17.58
C VAL A 29 -17.74 -2.04 -16.35
N CYS A 30 -16.85 -2.02 -15.36
CA CYS A 30 -16.87 -1.05 -14.28
C CYS A 30 -15.59 -0.21 -14.32
N LEU A 31 -15.76 1.07 -14.60
CA LEU A 31 -14.72 2.09 -14.47
C LEU A 31 -14.71 2.65 -13.05
N ASN A 32 -13.51 2.76 -12.47
CA ASN A 32 -13.28 3.43 -11.18
C ASN A 32 -12.26 4.55 -11.40
N ALA A 33 -12.64 5.76 -11.00
CA ALA A 33 -11.80 6.94 -11.08
C ALA A 33 -11.78 7.70 -9.75
N PHE A 34 -10.58 8.03 -9.30
CA PHE A 34 -10.28 8.80 -8.10
C PHE A 34 -9.48 10.02 -8.54
N ILE A 35 -10.06 11.21 -8.42
CA ILE A 35 -9.58 12.44 -9.03
C ILE A 35 -9.52 13.52 -7.97
N GLY A 36 -8.31 13.93 -7.61
CA GLY A 36 -7.99 15.18 -6.95
C GLY A 36 -7.55 16.24 -7.95
N ASP A 37 -7.24 17.44 -7.49
CA ASP A 37 -6.66 18.50 -8.30
C ASP A 37 -5.18 18.21 -8.65
N ASN A 38 -4.46 17.45 -7.80
CA ASN A 38 -3.05 17.10 -7.99
C ASN A 38 -2.79 15.59 -8.20
N LYS A 39 -3.77 14.73 -7.88
CA LYS A 39 -3.62 13.27 -7.98
C LYS A 39 -4.76 12.67 -8.79
N ARG A 40 -4.45 11.63 -9.57
CA ARG A 40 -5.46 10.82 -10.25
C ARG A 40 -5.09 9.35 -10.21
N TYR A 41 -6.09 8.51 -10.01
CA TYR A 41 -5.97 7.07 -10.11
C TYR A 41 -7.20 6.52 -10.83
N VAL A 42 -6.99 5.82 -11.94
CA VAL A 42 -8.06 5.31 -12.80
C VAL A 42 -7.75 3.86 -13.14
N TYR A 43 -8.76 3.00 -13.10
CA TYR A 43 -8.68 1.63 -13.63
C TYR A 43 -10.09 1.14 -13.93
N PHE A 44 -10.21 0.10 -14.75
CA PHE A 44 -11.49 -0.56 -14.95
C PHE A 44 -11.36 -2.08 -14.87
N HIS A 45 -12.46 -2.71 -14.48
CA HIS A 45 -12.64 -4.15 -14.58
C HIS A 45 -13.61 -4.44 -15.71
N TYR A 46 -13.42 -5.55 -16.41
CA TYR A 46 -14.33 -6.00 -17.45
C TYR A 46 -14.60 -7.50 -17.34
N MET A 47 -15.82 -7.91 -17.68
CA MET A 47 -16.23 -9.30 -17.71
C MET A 47 -16.10 -9.85 -19.12
N VAL A 48 -15.53 -11.04 -19.26
CA VAL A 48 -15.44 -11.77 -20.54
C VAL A 48 -16.57 -12.80 -20.60
N PRO A 49 -17.29 -12.96 -21.72
CA PRO A 49 -18.35 -13.95 -21.83
C PRO A 49 -17.86 -15.37 -21.53
N GLY A 50 -18.45 -16.01 -20.52
CA GLY A 50 -18.11 -17.38 -20.12
C GLY A 50 -16.98 -17.52 -19.11
N GLU A 51 -16.38 -16.41 -18.66
CA GLU A 51 -15.43 -16.38 -17.55
C GLU A 51 -16.15 -16.01 -16.25
N ASP A 52 -15.78 -16.69 -15.15
CA ASP A 52 -16.34 -16.42 -13.82
C ASP A 52 -15.69 -15.18 -13.16
N ASP A 53 -14.46 -14.86 -13.55
CA ASP A 53 -13.66 -13.77 -12.97
C ASP A 53 -13.58 -12.55 -13.89
N SER A 54 -13.59 -11.36 -13.29
CA SER A 54 -13.33 -10.12 -14.01
C SER A 54 -11.85 -9.96 -14.35
N GLN A 55 -11.58 -9.34 -15.49
CA GLN A 55 -10.26 -8.94 -15.94
C GLN A 55 -9.98 -7.50 -15.51
N LEU A 56 -8.71 -7.16 -15.33
CA LEU A 56 -8.27 -5.82 -14.95
C LEU A 56 -7.63 -5.09 -16.12
N SER A 57 -7.93 -3.79 -16.28
CA SER A 57 -7.34 -2.94 -17.31
C SER A 57 -5.81 -2.92 -17.31
N MET A 58 -5.19 -2.92 -16.13
CA MET A 58 -3.72 -2.89 -15.98
C MET A 58 -3.03 -4.18 -16.42
N ASP A 59 -3.76 -5.29 -16.53
CA ASP A 59 -3.19 -6.57 -16.97
C ASP A 59 -3.25 -6.72 -18.51
N ILE A 60 -3.82 -5.74 -19.23
CA ILE A 60 -4.01 -5.82 -20.69
C ILE A 60 -2.66 -5.90 -21.43
N THR A 61 -1.68 -5.07 -21.08
CA THR A 61 -0.35 -5.08 -21.72
C THR A 61 0.44 -6.36 -21.43
N TRP A 62 0.06 -7.09 -20.38
CA TRP A 62 0.70 -8.35 -20.01
C TRP A 62 0.03 -9.55 -20.71
N ASN A 63 -1.29 -9.50 -20.88
CA ASN A 63 -2.08 -10.60 -21.41
C ASN A 63 -2.23 -10.56 -22.93
N PHE A 64 -2.04 -9.39 -23.56
CA PHE A 64 -2.27 -9.16 -24.98
C PHE A 64 -1.07 -8.49 -25.65
N ASP A 65 -1.00 -8.61 -26.98
CA ASP A 65 0.01 -7.94 -27.82
C ASP A 65 -0.34 -6.44 -28.00
N VAL A 66 -0.35 -5.71 -26.88
CA VAL A 66 -0.57 -4.26 -26.79
C VAL A 66 0.67 -3.67 -26.13
N SER A 67 1.36 -2.75 -26.83
CA SER A 67 2.53 -2.11 -26.24
C SER A 67 2.14 -1.17 -25.09
N GLU A 68 3.00 -1.07 -24.09
CA GLU A 68 2.82 -0.14 -22.97
C GLU A 68 2.64 1.30 -23.45
N GLU A 69 3.42 1.73 -24.46
CA GLU A 69 3.31 3.07 -25.04
C GLU A 69 1.92 3.36 -25.63
N VAL A 70 1.32 2.40 -26.35
CA VAL A 70 -0.03 2.55 -26.91
C VAL A 70 -1.07 2.56 -25.81
N PHE A 71 -0.93 1.67 -24.82
CA PHE A 71 -1.85 1.60 -23.69
C PHE A 71 -1.82 2.89 -22.86
N ASP A 72 -0.63 3.42 -22.57
CA ASP A 72 -0.44 4.66 -21.82
C ASP A 72 -1.08 5.86 -22.53
N GLN A 73 -0.93 5.95 -23.86
CA GLN A 73 -1.59 7.00 -24.64
C GLN A 73 -3.12 6.92 -24.58
N GLN A 74 -3.67 5.71 -24.67
CA GLN A 74 -5.11 5.47 -24.53
C GLN A 74 -5.57 5.78 -23.10
N PHE A 75 -4.78 5.42 -22.09
CA PHE A 75 -5.07 5.66 -20.70
C PHE A 75 -5.08 7.16 -20.36
N GLU A 76 -4.14 7.93 -20.92
CA GLU A 76 -4.12 9.39 -20.80
C GLU A 76 -5.37 10.02 -21.42
N THR A 77 -5.78 9.54 -22.60
CA THR A 77 -7.03 9.99 -23.25
C THR A 77 -8.26 9.71 -22.38
N LEU A 78 -8.33 8.54 -21.75
CA LEU A 78 -9.39 8.21 -20.79
C LEU A 78 -9.39 9.17 -19.59
N CYS A 79 -8.21 9.52 -19.08
CA CYS A 79 -8.08 10.49 -18.00
C CYS A 79 -8.57 11.89 -18.41
N GLU A 80 -8.28 12.32 -19.64
CA GLU A 80 -8.79 13.59 -20.16
C GLU A 80 -10.33 13.62 -20.26
N LEU A 81 -10.95 12.52 -20.73
CA LEU A 81 -12.40 12.39 -20.77
C LEU A 81 -13.03 12.49 -19.38
N LEU A 82 -12.42 11.84 -18.38
CA LEU A 82 -12.86 11.93 -16.98
C LEU A 82 -12.67 13.33 -16.40
N MET A 83 -11.63 14.06 -16.81
CA MET A 83 -11.44 15.46 -16.44
C MET A 83 -12.50 16.37 -17.08
N LYS A 84 -12.87 16.13 -18.34
CA LYS A 84 -14.01 16.82 -18.98
C LYS A 84 -15.32 16.55 -18.24
N LEU A 85 -15.56 15.31 -17.82
CA LEU A 85 -16.71 14.93 -17.01
C LEU A 85 -16.72 15.66 -15.66
N ARG A 86 -15.59 15.71 -14.96
CA ARG A 86 -15.46 16.49 -13.72
C ARG A 86 -15.71 17.97 -13.94
N HIS A 87 -15.17 18.54 -15.01
CA HIS A 87 -15.38 19.94 -15.36
C HIS A 87 -16.85 20.25 -15.69
N LEU A 88 -17.56 19.33 -16.35
CA LEU A 88 -18.97 19.47 -16.68
C LEU A 88 -19.84 19.70 -15.42
N PHE A 89 -19.53 19.02 -14.31
CA PHE A 89 -20.20 19.23 -13.03
C PHE A 89 -20.00 20.67 -12.55
N VAL A 90 -18.74 21.14 -12.54
CA VAL A 90 -18.38 22.47 -12.05
C VAL A 90 -19.05 23.59 -12.84
N VAL A 91 -19.02 23.54 -14.18
CA VAL A 91 -19.60 24.59 -15.03
C VAL A 91 -21.13 24.62 -14.98
N ASN A 92 -21.77 23.55 -14.51
CA ASN A 92 -23.21 23.48 -14.27
C ASN A 92 -23.58 23.71 -12.79
N GLY A 93 -22.68 24.28 -11.99
CA GLY A 93 -22.95 24.67 -10.60
C GLY A 93 -23.07 23.50 -9.62
N ARG A 94 -22.56 22.31 -10.00
CA ARG A 94 -22.47 21.14 -9.13
C ARG A 94 -21.06 21.07 -8.52
N PRO A 95 -20.89 20.54 -7.30
CA PRO A 95 -19.55 20.30 -6.77
C PRO A 95 -18.79 19.33 -7.68
N PRO A 96 -17.46 19.50 -7.85
CA PRO A 96 -16.66 18.50 -8.53
C PRO A 96 -16.74 17.19 -7.76
N PHE A 97 -16.81 16.07 -8.46
CA PHE A 97 -16.64 14.77 -7.80
C PHE A 97 -15.14 14.50 -7.59
N GLY A 98 -14.89 13.72 -6.55
CA GLY A 98 -13.59 13.10 -6.31
C GLY A 98 -13.57 11.64 -6.77
N THR A 99 -14.64 10.91 -6.49
CA THR A 99 -14.78 9.51 -6.90
C THR A 99 -15.85 9.42 -7.97
N CYS A 100 -15.58 8.66 -9.02
CA CYS A 100 -16.52 8.34 -10.08
C CYS A 100 -16.46 6.84 -10.35
N VAL A 101 -17.61 6.18 -10.28
CA VAL A 101 -17.79 4.77 -10.63
C VAL A 101 -18.83 4.71 -11.73
N ILE A 102 -18.47 4.18 -12.91
CA ILE A 102 -19.36 4.08 -14.06
C ILE A 102 -19.47 2.62 -14.46
N GLU A 103 -20.70 2.12 -14.52
CA GLU A 103 -21.02 0.79 -15.02
C GLU A 103 -21.74 0.89 -16.35
N PHE A 104 -21.26 0.13 -17.33
CA PHE A 104 -21.86 0.10 -18.66
C PHE A 104 -21.71 -1.26 -19.31
N ASN A 105 -22.51 -1.47 -20.36
CA ASN A 105 -22.37 -2.59 -21.28
C ASN A 105 -22.56 -2.13 -22.72
N HIS A 106 -22.65 -3.06 -23.67
CA HIS A 106 -22.94 -2.78 -25.08
C HIS A 106 -24.24 -2.00 -25.35
N LYS A 107 -25.14 -1.89 -24.37
CA LYS A 107 -26.39 -1.12 -24.48
C LYS A 107 -26.25 0.31 -23.95
N GLY A 108 -25.05 0.70 -23.51
CA GLY A 108 -24.74 1.98 -22.90
C GLY A 108 -24.60 1.90 -21.39
N GLN A 109 -24.60 3.08 -20.76
CA GLN A 109 -24.46 3.22 -19.32
C GLN A 109 -25.66 2.60 -18.58
N LYS A 110 -25.37 1.86 -17.50
CA LYS A 110 -26.38 1.34 -16.57
C LYS A 110 -26.49 2.19 -15.32
N GLN A 111 -25.36 2.62 -14.79
CA GLN A 111 -25.28 3.32 -13.51
C GLN A 111 -24.02 4.18 -13.46
N ALA A 112 -24.10 5.32 -12.78
CA ALA A 112 -22.92 6.01 -12.27
C ALA A 112 -23.16 6.49 -10.85
N VAL A 113 -22.08 6.45 -10.06
CA VAL A 113 -22.04 6.96 -8.70
C VAL A 113 -20.91 7.96 -8.60
N TYR A 114 -21.23 9.12 -8.00
CA TYR A 114 -20.29 10.21 -7.78
C TYR A 114 -20.21 10.51 -6.28
N GLU A 115 -18.99 10.55 -5.74
CA GLU A 115 -18.74 10.98 -4.37
C GLU A 115 -17.83 12.22 -4.37
N ASN A 116 -18.19 13.25 -3.59
CA ASN A 116 -17.37 14.45 -3.43
C ASN A 116 -16.29 14.19 -2.37
N THR A 117 -15.27 13.43 -2.76
CA THR A 117 -14.11 13.08 -1.94
C THR A 117 -12.93 13.95 -2.33
N ASP A 118 -12.31 14.67 -1.39
CA ASP A 118 -11.07 15.39 -1.69
C ASP A 118 -9.90 14.40 -1.73
N TRP A 119 -9.50 13.97 -2.94
CA TRP A 119 -8.41 13.00 -3.11
C TRP A 119 -7.01 13.60 -2.92
N ASP A 120 -6.88 14.92 -2.84
CA ASP A 120 -5.57 15.55 -2.59
C ASP A 120 -5.17 15.48 -1.12
N VAL A 121 -6.17 15.51 -0.22
CA VAL A 121 -5.96 15.31 1.22
C VAL A 121 -5.97 13.84 1.63
N VAL A 122 -6.47 12.96 0.75
CA VAL A 122 -6.52 11.51 0.92
C VAL A 122 -5.23 10.93 0.33
N ASP A 123 -4.18 10.86 1.15
CA ASP A 123 -2.86 10.35 0.73
C ASP A 123 -2.82 8.82 0.85
N PHE A 124 -2.97 8.05 -0.23
CA PHE A 124 -3.06 6.58 -0.13
C PHE A 124 -2.53 5.84 -1.36
N ARG A 125 -2.02 4.62 -1.15
CA ARG A 125 -1.54 3.72 -2.22
C ARG A 125 -2.68 3.01 -2.96
N SER A 126 -2.54 3.01 -4.28
CA SER A 126 -3.49 2.58 -5.32
C SER A 126 -4.06 1.16 -5.20
N LYS A 127 -3.23 0.17 -4.84
CA LYS A 127 -3.60 -1.27 -4.94
C LYS A 127 -4.66 -1.72 -3.92
N HIS A 128 -4.59 -1.26 -2.68
CA HIS A 128 -5.48 -1.75 -1.62
C HIS A 128 -6.85 -1.06 -1.62
N MET A 129 -6.90 0.22 -2.01
CA MET A 129 -8.16 0.96 -2.18
C MET A 129 -8.96 0.43 -3.37
N LYS A 130 -8.27 -0.02 -4.45
CA LYS A 130 -8.89 -0.73 -5.56
C LYS A 130 -9.69 -1.93 -5.07
N ASN A 131 -9.07 -2.78 -4.27
CA ASN A 131 -9.72 -3.94 -3.68
C ASN A 131 -10.91 -3.55 -2.78
N TYR A 132 -10.78 -2.47 -2.00
CA TYR A 132 -11.85 -1.98 -1.14
C TYR A 132 -13.09 -1.50 -1.91
N TYR A 133 -12.92 -0.62 -2.90
CA TYR A 133 -14.07 -0.13 -3.68
C TYR A 133 -14.62 -1.20 -4.61
N PHE A 134 -13.79 -2.10 -5.12
CA PHE A 134 -14.25 -3.27 -5.87
C PHE A 134 -15.20 -4.13 -5.02
N TYR A 135 -14.85 -4.39 -3.75
CA TYR A 135 -15.76 -5.05 -2.82
C TYR A 135 -16.98 -4.20 -2.41
N LYS A 136 -16.80 -2.91 -2.08
CA LYS A 136 -17.90 -2.01 -1.68
C LYS A 136 -18.98 -1.91 -2.77
N ASN A 137 -18.56 -1.84 -4.03
CA ASN A 137 -19.47 -1.60 -5.16
C ASN A 137 -20.00 -2.91 -5.77
N PHE A 138 -19.19 -3.99 -5.80
CA PHE A 138 -19.54 -5.23 -6.51
C PHE A 138 -19.63 -6.47 -5.62
N GLY A 139 -19.26 -6.39 -4.34
CA GLY A 139 -19.25 -7.54 -3.42
C GLY A 139 -18.16 -8.58 -3.72
N HIS A 140 -17.26 -8.30 -4.68
CA HIS A 140 -16.18 -9.21 -5.03
C HIS A 140 -14.97 -9.03 -4.10
N LEU A 141 -14.53 -10.14 -3.52
CA LEU A 141 -13.33 -10.19 -2.69
C LEU A 141 -12.09 -10.39 -3.58
N PRO A 142 -10.95 -9.77 -3.24
CA PRO A 142 -9.68 -10.09 -3.89
C PRO A 142 -9.36 -11.58 -3.80
N LYS A 143 -8.71 -12.15 -4.82
CA LYS A 143 -8.37 -13.58 -4.84
C LYS A 143 -7.37 -13.95 -3.74
N GLN A 144 -6.45 -13.03 -3.41
CA GLN A 144 -5.44 -13.28 -2.38
C GLN A 144 -5.98 -12.95 -0.99
N LYS A 145 -5.75 -13.85 -0.04
CA LYS A 145 -6.12 -13.67 1.38
C LYS A 145 -5.53 -12.38 1.97
N TYR A 146 -4.29 -12.05 1.60
CA TYR A 146 -3.64 -10.80 2.01
C TYR A 146 -4.41 -9.56 1.54
N ASP A 147 -4.78 -9.53 0.26
CA ASP A 147 -5.54 -8.42 -0.31
C ASP A 147 -6.93 -8.28 0.32
N ILE A 148 -7.58 -9.39 0.70
CA ILE A 148 -8.84 -9.39 1.48
C ILE A 148 -8.63 -8.76 2.87
N GLU A 149 -7.55 -9.13 3.56
CA GLU A 149 -7.25 -8.60 4.90
C GLU A 149 -6.98 -7.09 4.84
N GLN A 150 -6.18 -6.63 3.87
CA GLN A 150 -5.92 -5.20 3.61
C GLN A 150 -7.18 -4.45 3.22
N MET A 151 -8.01 -5.03 2.36
CA MET A 151 -9.30 -4.48 1.96
C MET A 151 -10.23 -4.27 3.18
N TYR A 152 -10.33 -5.26 4.07
CA TYR A 152 -11.12 -5.12 5.29
C TYR A 152 -10.50 -4.15 6.28
N ALA A 153 -9.18 -3.99 6.30
CA ALA A 153 -8.50 -2.96 7.09
C ALA A 153 -8.89 -1.56 6.61
N ILE A 154 -8.93 -1.36 5.30
CA ILE A 154 -9.41 -0.12 4.68
C ILE A 154 -10.91 0.05 4.91
N HIS A 155 -11.72 -1.00 4.78
CA HIS A 155 -13.15 -0.93 5.07
C HIS A 155 -13.42 -0.51 6.52
N ARG A 156 -12.66 -1.02 7.49
CA ARG A 156 -12.76 -0.63 8.90
C ARG A 156 -12.35 0.82 9.13
N TYR A 157 -11.30 1.28 8.46
CA TYR A 157 -10.85 2.68 8.46
C TYR A 157 -11.84 3.63 7.75
N ALA A 158 -12.52 3.16 6.70
CA ALA A 158 -13.54 3.91 5.98
C ALA A 158 -14.89 3.91 6.72
N LYS A 159 -15.25 2.84 7.45
CA LYS A 159 -16.46 2.78 8.29
C LYS A 159 -16.40 3.67 9.53
N THR A 160 -15.23 4.19 9.88
CA THR A 160 -15.09 5.24 10.91
C THR A 160 -15.42 6.64 10.37
N ILE A 161 -15.77 6.78 9.08
CA ILE A 161 -16.53 7.90 8.53
C ILE A 161 -17.99 7.68 8.97
N ASP A 162 -18.53 8.57 9.82
CA ASP A 162 -19.88 8.50 10.39
C ASP A 162 -20.95 8.32 9.29
N ASP A 163 -22.11 7.75 9.65
CA ASP A 163 -23.36 7.59 8.88
C ASP A 163 -23.86 8.90 8.22
N LYS A 164 -23.18 10.02 8.47
CA LYS A 164 -23.43 11.38 7.96
C LYS A 164 -22.50 11.84 6.83
N ASN A 165 -21.58 11.02 6.33
CA ASN A 165 -20.63 11.40 5.26
C ASN A 165 -19.72 12.60 5.62
N GLU A 166 -19.51 12.90 6.91
CA GLU A 166 -18.51 13.87 7.34
C GLU A 166 -17.15 13.17 7.50
N ILE A 167 -16.10 13.71 6.88
CA ILE A 167 -14.73 13.22 7.06
C ILE A 167 -14.33 13.50 8.52
N VAL A 168 -14.50 12.53 9.41
CA VAL A 168 -13.81 12.52 10.69
C VAL A 168 -12.38 12.09 10.41
N THR A 169 -11.49 13.05 10.17
CA THR A 169 -10.06 12.78 10.10
C THR A 169 -9.62 12.21 11.45
N MET A 170 -9.27 10.93 11.49
CA MET A 170 -8.59 10.35 12.66
C MET A 170 -7.37 11.20 12.99
N GLU A 171 -7.20 11.55 14.25
CA GLU A 171 -6.02 12.28 14.70
C GLU A 171 -4.77 11.43 14.47
N PHE A 172 -3.62 12.06 14.22
CA PHE A 172 -2.35 11.36 13.94
C PHE A 172 -2.12 10.18 14.90
N LYS A 173 -2.31 10.39 16.21
CA LYS A 173 -2.13 9.36 17.23
C LYS A 173 -3.03 8.13 17.04
N GLU A 174 -4.25 8.32 16.57
CA GLU A 174 -5.20 7.23 16.35
C GLU A 174 -4.81 6.41 15.13
N LYS A 175 -4.39 7.07 14.04
CA LYS A 175 -3.88 6.40 12.83
C LYS A 175 -2.64 5.56 13.13
N ILE A 176 -1.69 6.14 13.87
CA ILE A 176 -0.48 5.43 14.30
C ILE A 176 -0.82 4.21 15.17
N ASN A 177 -1.72 4.34 16.14
CA ASN A 177 -2.17 3.21 16.96
C ASN A 177 -2.87 2.12 16.12
N TYR A 178 -3.62 2.51 15.09
CA TYR A 178 -4.24 1.56 14.17
C TYR A 178 -3.18 0.77 13.39
N LEU A 179 -2.22 1.48 12.79
CA LEU A 179 -1.11 0.87 12.04
C LEU A 179 -0.28 -0.04 12.94
N TYR A 180 -0.01 0.34 14.19
CA TYR A 180 0.70 -0.51 15.15
C TYR A 180 0.03 -1.86 15.38
N ARG A 181 -1.28 -1.83 15.63
CA ARG A 181 -2.05 -3.06 15.82
C ARG A 181 -2.06 -3.92 14.57
N TYR A 182 -2.15 -3.28 13.41
CA TYR A 182 -2.23 -3.97 12.14
C TYR A 182 -0.90 -4.62 11.74
N ILE A 183 0.21 -3.88 11.86
CA ILE A 183 1.58 -4.40 11.68
C ILE A 183 1.81 -5.58 12.63
N GLY A 184 1.46 -5.42 13.91
CA GLY A 184 1.57 -6.50 14.90
C GLY A 184 0.79 -7.74 14.47
N GLN A 185 -0.48 -7.58 14.09
CA GLN A 185 -1.32 -8.69 13.62
C GLN A 185 -0.78 -9.36 12.36
N HIS A 186 -0.30 -8.58 11.40
CA HIS A 186 0.28 -9.10 10.17
C HIS A 186 1.50 -9.98 10.47
N ILE A 187 2.42 -9.51 11.32
CA ILE A 187 3.59 -10.31 11.73
C ILE A 187 3.14 -11.58 12.47
N MET A 188 2.14 -11.51 13.36
CA MET A 188 1.61 -12.70 14.04
C MET A 188 1.05 -13.74 13.05
N ASN A 189 0.40 -13.29 11.97
CA ASN A 189 -0.13 -14.17 10.93
C ASN A 189 0.96 -14.78 10.04
N MET A 190 2.12 -14.11 9.92
CA MET A 190 3.27 -14.63 9.17
C MET A 190 4.00 -15.79 9.87
N ILE A 191 3.77 -16.02 11.17
CA ILE A 191 4.43 -17.07 11.96
C ILE A 191 3.48 -18.28 12.11
N PRO A 192 3.69 -19.38 11.35
CA PRO A 192 2.77 -20.52 11.32
C PRO A 192 2.96 -21.52 12.48
N VAL A 193 3.71 -21.14 13.52
CA VAL A 193 4.05 -21.96 14.69
C VAL A 193 3.80 -21.17 15.97
N SER A 194 3.84 -21.85 17.13
CA SER A 194 3.79 -21.15 18.41
C SER A 194 4.99 -20.23 18.59
N TRP A 195 4.75 -19.00 19.03
CA TRP A 195 5.78 -17.98 19.25
C TRP A 195 5.55 -17.26 20.59
N GLU A 196 6.59 -16.63 21.14
CA GLU A 196 6.52 -15.93 22.43
C GLU A 196 6.90 -14.44 22.32
N ASN A 197 8.03 -14.15 21.68
CA ASN A 197 8.53 -12.80 21.46
C ASN A 197 8.73 -12.53 19.96
N VAL A 198 8.53 -11.29 19.54
CA VAL A 198 8.81 -10.79 18.19
C VAL A 198 9.61 -9.49 18.30
N TYR A 199 10.63 -9.39 17.45
CA TYR A 199 11.51 -8.23 17.29
C TYR A 199 11.58 -7.87 15.80
N ALA A 200 10.75 -6.94 15.37
CA ALA A 200 10.71 -6.47 13.99
C ALA A 200 11.51 -5.18 13.83
N VAL A 201 12.14 -5.02 12.66
CA VAL A 201 12.85 -3.80 12.29
C VAL A 201 12.57 -3.45 10.84
N ALA A 202 12.29 -2.17 10.61
CA ALA A 202 12.15 -1.57 9.31
C ALA A 202 13.22 -0.50 9.12
N TYR A 203 13.98 -0.59 8.03
CA TYR A 203 14.87 0.45 7.53
C TYR A 203 14.22 1.07 6.30
N MET A 204 14.00 2.38 6.29
CA MET A 204 13.32 3.06 5.18
C MET A 204 13.96 4.41 4.89
N THR A 205 14.35 4.61 3.64
CA THR A 205 14.76 5.91 3.10
C THR A 205 13.89 6.25 1.90
N ASP A 206 14.12 7.41 1.28
CA ASP A 206 13.39 7.78 0.07
C ASP A 206 13.84 6.95 -1.16
N GLY A 207 14.99 6.27 -1.05
CA GLY A 207 15.53 5.35 -2.07
C GLY A 207 15.12 3.89 -1.92
N GLY A 208 14.32 3.54 -0.91
CA GLY A 208 13.86 2.18 -0.63
C GLY A 208 14.17 1.72 0.80
N GLY A 209 14.05 0.42 1.06
CA GLY A 209 14.19 -0.07 2.43
C GLY A 209 14.21 -1.60 2.56
N SER A 210 14.21 -2.04 3.81
CA SER A 210 14.08 -3.46 4.17
C SER A 210 13.28 -3.61 5.45
N VAL A 211 12.42 -4.63 5.51
CA VAL A 211 11.68 -5.00 6.72
C VAL A 211 11.84 -6.48 6.97
N TYR A 212 12.16 -6.84 8.20
CA TYR A 212 12.27 -8.23 8.64
C TYR A 212 12.06 -8.32 10.15
N PHE A 213 11.91 -9.54 10.66
CA PHE A 213 11.77 -9.75 12.09
C PHE A 213 12.47 -11.02 12.58
N TYR A 214 12.70 -11.06 13.88
CA TYR A 214 13.07 -12.27 14.61
C TYR A 214 11.94 -12.66 15.55
N TYR A 215 11.80 -13.95 15.82
CA TYR A 215 10.87 -14.46 16.82
C TYR A 215 11.49 -15.56 17.66
N THR A 216 10.93 -15.78 18.85
CA THR A 216 11.25 -16.94 19.70
C THR A 216 10.05 -17.84 19.82
N VAL A 217 10.28 -19.11 20.15
CA VAL A 217 9.23 -20.09 20.46
C VAL A 217 9.10 -20.30 21.97
N PRO A 218 7.94 -20.73 22.50
CA PRO A 218 7.75 -20.89 23.93
C PRO A 218 8.81 -21.80 24.58
N GLY A 219 9.46 -21.31 25.63
CA GLY A 219 10.46 -22.07 26.38
C GLY A 219 11.83 -22.19 25.70
N SER A 220 12.10 -21.41 24.65
CA SER A 220 13.41 -21.30 24.01
C SER A 220 13.80 -19.84 23.80
N ASP A 221 15.05 -19.53 24.11
CA ASP A 221 15.67 -18.23 23.79
C ASP A 221 16.29 -18.21 22.38
N GLU A 222 16.12 -19.28 21.60
CA GLU A 222 16.57 -19.35 20.22
C GLU A 222 15.81 -18.35 19.34
N LEU A 223 16.57 -17.57 18.57
CA LEU A 223 16.05 -16.54 17.67
C LEU A 223 15.91 -17.11 16.26
N PHE A 224 14.69 -17.13 15.75
CA PHE A 224 14.35 -17.54 14.40
C PHE A 224 14.19 -16.31 13.51
N TYR A 225 14.85 -16.32 12.36
CA TYR A 225 14.78 -15.23 11.38
C TYR A 225 13.56 -15.40 10.46
N SER A 226 12.84 -14.30 10.20
CA SER A 226 11.59 -14.33 9.42
C SER A 226 11.77 -14.91 8.02
N MET A 227 12.86 -14.59 7.32
CA MET A 227 13.07 -15.05 5.94
C MET A 227 13.37 -16.56 5.85
N ASP A 228 13.66 -17.21 6.97
CA ASP A 228 13.84 -18.67 7.02
C ASP A 228 12.51 -19.41 7.27
N ILE A 229 11.38 -18.72 7.50
CA ILE A 229 10.08 -19.35 7.75
C ILE A 229 9.65 -20.31 6.64
N PRO A 230 9.72 -19.97 5.34
CA PRO A 230 9.36 -20.91 4.26
C PRO A 230 10.09 -22.25 4.36
N LYS A 231 11.38 -22.18 4.67
CA LYS A 231 12.23 -23.35 4.82
C LYS A 231 11.95 -24.10 6.12
N ASN A 232 11.86 -23.41 7.25
CA ASN A 232 11.76 -24.01 8.57
C ASN A 232 10.35 -24.56 8.87
N CYS A 233 9.32 -23.92 8.31
CA CYS A 233 7.92 -24.23 8.56
C CYS A 233 7.21 -24.88 7.36
N HIS A 234 7.93 -25.13 6.27
CA HIS A 234 7.39 -25.71 5.03
C HIS A 234 6.22 -24.91 4.44
N THR A 235 6.28 -23.59 4.52
CA THR A 235 5.30 -22.70 3.87
C THR A 235 5.73 -22.34 2.45
N SER A 236 4.78 -21.97 1.59
CA SER A 236 5.08 -21.54 0.22
C SER A 236 5.97 -20.29 0.23
N SER A 237 7.08 -20.33 -0.50
CA SER A 237 7.97 -19.17 -0.66
C SER A 237 7.26 -18.02 -1.37
N ASP A 238 6.44 -18.32 -2.37
CA ASP A 238 5.72 -17.28 -3.13
C ASP A 238 4.69 -16.58 -2.24
N GLU A 239 3.89 -17.35 -1.48
CA GLU A 239 2.92 -16.77 -0.54
C GLU A 239 3.62 -15.93 0.55
N PHE A 240 4.75 -16.42 1.06
CA PHE A 240 5.52 -15.70 2.08
C PHE A 240 6.17 -14.42 1.52
N SER A 241 6.60 -14.42 0.26
CA SER A 241 7.09 -13.22 -0.42
C SER A 241 5.99 -12.14 -0.44
N HIS A 242 4.76 -12.49 -0.82
CA HIS A 242 3.63 -11.55 -0.81
C HIS A 242 3.33 -11.01 0.59
N GLN A 243 3.45 -11.84 1.64
CA GLN A 243 3.30 -11.38 3.02
C GLN A 243 4.41 -10.41 3.43
N THR A 244 5.63 -10.60 2.93
CA THR A 244 6.78 -9.75 3.21
C THR A 244 6.64 -8.39 2.53
N ASP A 245 6.21 -8.37 1.27
CA ASP A 245 5.86 -7.13 0.55
C ASP A 245 4.76 -6.38 1.31
N GLY A 246 3.76 -7.10 1.80
CA GLY A 246 2.70 -6.49 2.58
C GLY A 246 3.14 -5.91 3.92
N LEU A 247 4.09 -6.55 4.59
CA LEU A 247 4.70 -6.01 5.80
C LEU A 247 5.50 -4.74 5.50
N TYR A 248 6.24 -4.72 4.39
CA TYR A 248 6.94 -3.53 3.91
C TYR A 248 5.95 -2.38 3.66
N ASP A 249 4.86 -2.65 2.95
CA ASP A 249 3.84 -1.66 2.64
C ASP A 249 3.26 -1.00 3.91
N LEU A 250 2.99 -1.80 4.94
CA LEU A 250 2.46 -1.32 6.21
C LEU A 250 3.43 -0.40 6.96
N PHE A 251 4.73 -0.73 6.98
CA PHE A 251 5.73 0.13 7.61
C PHE A 251 5.96 1.42 6.80
N GLU A 252 5.86 1.36 5.48
CA GLU A 252 6.02 2.55 4.65
C GLU A 252 4.79 3.46 4.79
N GLU A 253 3.59 2.90 4.94
CA GLU A 253 2.39 3.69 5.31
C GLU A 253 2.55 4.33 6.70
N LEU A 254 3.12 3.61 7.68
CA LEU A 254 3.48 4.17 8.97
C LEU A 254 4.47 5.33 8.85
N ARG A 255 5.47 5.23 7.97
CA ARG A 255 6.41 6.34 7.70
C ARG A 255 5.71 7.52 7.05
N TYR A 256 4.84 7.28 6.09
CA TYR A 256 4.10 8.34 5.42
C TYR A 256 3.15 9.07 6.34
N GLU A 257 2.51 8.39 7.29
CA GLU A 257 1.68 9.09 8.29
C GLU A 257 2.49 10.10 9.12
N PHE A 258 3.77 9.85 9.42
CA PHE A 258 4.63 10.87 10.03
C PHE A 258 4.82 12.07 9.09
N ILE A 259 5.17 11.81 7.82
CA ILE A 259 5.44 12.85 6.81
C ILE A 259 4.19 13.72 6.57
N ARG A 260 3.04 13.10 6.33
CA ARG A 260 1.74 13.76 6.10
C ARG A 260 1.35 14.69 7.24
N ASN A 261 1.64 14.26 8.47
CA ASN A 261 1.37 15.04 9.68
C ASN A 261 2.54 15.96 10.07
N LYS A 262 3.45 16.26 9.12
CA LYS A 262 4.58 17.19 9.27
C LYS A 262 5.57 16.81 10.39
N HIS A 263 5.59 15.53 10.77
CA HIS A 263 6.64 14.97 11.62
C HIS A 263 7.86 14.57 10.77
N LYS A 264 9.03 14.54 11.40
CA LYS A 264 10.25 14.04 10.75
C LYS A 264 10.01 12.59 10.31
N ALA A 265 10.38 12.26 9.08
CA ALA A 265 10.36 10.88 8.59
C ALA A 265 11.42 10.08 9.35
N TRP A 266 11.01 9.02 10.04
CA TRP A 266 11.95 8.09 10.63
C TRP A 266 12.63 7.27 9.54
N SER A 267 13.84 6.80 9.85
CA SER A 267 14.63 5.95 8.94
C SER A 267 14.87 4.55 9.46
N THR A 268 14.67 4.35 10.78
CA THR A 268 14.57 3.04 11.39
C THR A 268 13.37 3.00 12.33
N CYS A 269 12.54 1.96 12.24
CA CYS A 269 11.47 1.68 13.18
C CYS A 269 11.64 0.26 13.74
N GLU A 270 11.65 0.11 15.06
CA GLU A 270 11.71 -1.19 15.74
C GLU A 270 10.40 -1.45 16.49
N PHE A 271 9.88 -2.67 16.35
CA PHE A 271 8.71 -3.18 17.06
C PHE A 271 9.12 -4.37 17.90
N ASP A 272 8.99 -4.24 19.22
CA ASP A 272 9.19 -5.35 20.15
C ASP A 272 7.86 -5.68 20.82
N PHE A 273 7.39 -6.91 20.67
CA PHE A 273 6.17 -7.34 21.36
C PHE A 273 6.22 -8.80 21.75
N THR A 274 5.32 -9.15 22.67
CA THR A 274 5.14 -10.51 23.17
C THR A 274 3.73 -10.98 22.87
N ILE A 275 3.51 -12.30 22.97
CA ILE A 275 2.17 -12.89 22.83
C ILE A 275 1.14 -12.33 23.84
N LYS A 276 1.60 -11.68 24.92
CA LYS A 276 0.77 -10.99 25.92
C LYS A 276 0.33 -9.59 25.48
N GLY A 277 0.75 -9.11 24.30
CA GLY A 277 0.23 -7.90 23.65
C GLY A 277 0.86 -6.57 24.07
N LYS A 278 1.97 -6.56 24.84
CA LYS A 278 2.71 -5.31 25.11
C LYS A 278 3.63 -5.00 23.93
N LEU A 279 3.30 -3.96 23.16
CA LEU A 279 4.13 -3.43 22.08
C LEU A 279 5.01 -2.28 22.58
N ASN A 280 6.31 -2.33 22.30
CA ASN A 280 7.22 -1.21 22.38
C ASN A 280 7.63 -0.82 20.96
N VAL A 281 7.58 0.48 20.65
CA VAL A 281 7.99 1.03 19.35
C VAL A 281 9.11 2.01 19.57
N LEU A 282 10.17 1.90 18.76
CA LEU A 282 11.31 2.82 18.78
C LEU A 282 11.56 3.36 17.37
N TYR A 283 11.77 4.66 17.28
CA TYR A 283 12.11 5.34 16.03
C TYR A 283 13.53 5.90 16.09
N GLN A 284 14.26 5.80 14.99
CA GLN A 284 15.57 6.44 14.80
C GLN A 284 15.53 7.24 13.50
N PHE A 285 16.33 8.31 13.45
CA PHE A 285 16.35 9.30 12.38
C PHE A 285 17.76 9.46 11.82
N ILE A 286 18.38 8.32 11.49
CA ILE A 286 19.73 8.20 10.95
C ILE A 286 19.68 8.42 9.45
N ASP A 287 20.60 9.22 8.92
CA ASP A 287 20.71 9.43 7.47
C ASP A 287 21.50 8.26 6.86
N TRP A 288 20.81 7.16 6.58
CA TRP A 288 21.42 5.95 6.02
C TRP A 288 21.96 6.17 4.60
N ASP A 289 21.33 7.05 3.81
CA ASP A 289 21.73 7.37 2.44
C ASP A 289 23.06 8.15 2.41
N ALA A 290 23.37 8.89 3.48
CA ALA A 290 24.66 9.55 3.65
C ALA A 290 25.80 8.60 4.07
N THR A 291 25.53 7.31 4.28
CA THR A 291 26.55 6.34 4.66
C THR A 291 26.99 5.48 3.48
N GLU A 292 28.23 5.00 3.52
CA GLU A 292 28.78 4.09 2.49
C GLU A 292 28.40 2.61 2.75
N PHE A 293 27.58 2.34 3.78
CA PHE A 293 27.27 0.99 4.23
C PHE A 293 26.08 0.40 3.48
N GLY A 294 26.19 -0.88 3.11
CA GLY A 294 25.10 -1.62 2.48
C GLY A 294 24.09 -2.21 3.47
N SER A 295 23.00 -2.76 2.94
CA SER A 295 21.94 -3.42 3.72
C SER A 295 22.45 -4.57 4.60
N SER A 296 23.48 -5.30 4.16
CA SER A 296 24.14 -6.35 4.96
C SER A 296 24.78 -5.81 6.24
N ALA A 297 25.38 -4.62 6.18
CA ALA A 297 25.98 -3.98 7.34
C ALA A 297 24.92 -3.54 8.35
N TYR A 298 23.80 -2.98 7.89
CA TYR A 298 22.66 -2.62 8.75
C TYR A 298 22.05 -3.84 9.43
N PHE A 299 21.87 -4.93 8.68
CA PHE A 299 21.38 -6.21 9.19
C PHE A 299 22.28 -6.75 10.31
N ASN A 300 23.60 -6.79 10.08
CA ASN A 300 24.55 -7.26 11.07
C ASN A 300 24.65 -6.32 12.29
N TYR A 301 24.56 -5.01 12.07
CA TYR A 301 24.54 -4.01 13.15
C TYR A 301 23.33 -4.15 14.05
N TYR A 302 22.13 -4.35 13.48
CA TYR A 302 20.92 -4.62 14.26
C TYR A 302 21.09 -5.85 15.15
N ARG A 303 21.53 -6.97 14.57
CA ARG A 303 21.70 -8.24 15.30
C ARG A 303 22.70 -8.13 16.44
N TYR A 304 23.82 -7.43 16.20
CA TYR A 304 24.81 -7.15 17.23
C TYR A 304 24.25 -6.26 18.34
N LYS A 305 23.62 -5.13 17.98
CA LYS A 305 23.08 -4.16 18.96
C LYS A 305 21.93 -4.75 19.77
N LYS A 306 21.04 -5.52 19.14
CA LYS A 306 19.82 -6.04 19.76
C LYS A 306 20.05 -7.33 20.53
N PHE A 307 20.88 -8.22 19.99
CA PHE A 307 21.01 -9.60 20.49
C PHE A 307 22.45 -10.00 20.84
N GLY A 308 23.45 -9.13 20.62
CA GLY A 308 24.86 -9.48 20.83
C GLY A 308 25.42 -10.50 19.82
N ILE A 309 24.72 -10.73 18.70
CA ILE A 309 25.13 -11.72 17.71
C ILE A 309 26.13 -11.11 16.73
N LEU A 310 27.32 -11.71 16.64
CA LEU A 310 28.35 -11.30 15.70
C LEU A 310 28.22 -12.03 14.35
N PRO A 311 28.59 -11.37 13.23
CA PRO A 311 28.78 -12.02 11.94
C PRO A 311 29.85 -13.10 12.00
N LYS A 312 29.75 -14.11 11.13
CA LYS A 312 30.73 -15.22 11.07
C LYS A 312 31.90 -14.92 10.14
N LEU A 313 31.69 -14.06 9.14
CA LEU A 313 32.70 -13.76 8.12
C LEU A 313 33.53 -12.55 8.53
N ASP A 314 34.85 -12.64 8.37
CA ASP A 314 35.79 -11.60 8.80
C ASP A 314 35.52 -10.23 8.16
N TYR A 315 35.07 -10.20 6.90
CA TYR A 315 34.75 -8.94 6.23
C TYR A 315 33.48 -8.28 6.80
N GLU A 316 32.44 -9.07 7.09
CA GLU A 316 31.22 -8.57 7.73
C GLU A 316 31.49 -8.07 9.15
N LEU A 317 32.39 -8.72 9.88
CA LEU A 317 32.83 -8.29 11.20
C LEU A 317 33.58 -6.94 11.13
N LYS A 318 34.43 -6.75 10.12
CA LYS A 318 35.11 -5.47 9.88
C LYS A 318 34.12 -4.35 9.54
N GLU A 319 33.14 -4.64 8.67
CA GLU A 319 32.06 -3.69 8.33
C GLU A 319 31.24 -3.33 9.56
N LEU A 320 30.86 -4.31 10.38
CA LEU A 320 30.15 -4.08 11.65
C LEU A 320 30.91 -3.10 12.57
N TYR A 321 32.21 -3.31 12.77
CA TYR A 321 33.01 -2.42 13.63
C TYR A 321 33.23 -1.03 13.00
N ALA A 322 33.28 -0.93 11.67
CA ALA A 322 33.31 0.36 11.00
C ALA A 322 32.01 1.13 11.22
N LEU A 323 30.86 0.47 11.04
CA LEU A 323 29.54 1.05 11.28
C LEU A 323 29.33 1.39 12.77
N GLU A 324 29.78 0.55 13.70
CA GLU A 324 29.69 0.84 15.14
C GLU A 324 30.48 2.11 15.52
N ARG A 325 31.66 2.32 14.92
CA ARG A 325 32.44 3.57 15.10
C ARG A 325 31.71 4.77 14.52
N TYR A 326 31.21 4.66 13.29
CA TYR A 326 30.43 5.70 12.66
C TYR A 326 29.23 6.12 13.53
N MET A 327 28.48 5.14 14.04
CA MET A 327 27.31 5.40 14.89
C MET A 327 27.68 6.06 16.23
N LYS A 328 28.82 5.70 16.83
CA LYS A 328 29.34 6.37 18.04
C LYS A 328 29.71 7.83 17.78
N GLU A 329 30.26 8.14 16.62
CA GLU A 329 30.59 9.51 16.22
C GLU A 329 29.33 10.31 15.89
N TYR A 330 28.40 9.72 15.14
CA TYR A 330 27.10 10.29 14.80
C TYR A 330 26.33 10.70 16.06
N GLN A 331 26.27 9.83 17.07
CA GLN A 331 25.59 10.13 18.34
C GLN A 331 26.24 11.31 19.08
N LYS A 332 27.57 11.39 19.13
CA LYS A 332 28.28 12.52 19.76
C LYS A 332 27.98 13.85 19.07
N GLN A 333 27.87 13.84 17.75
CA GLN A 333 27.53 15.05 16.98
C GLN A 333 26.10 15.52 17.29
N GLN A 334 25.15 14.60 17.45
CA GLN A 334 23.78 14.94 17.85
C GLN A 334 23.73 15.52 19.28
N ASP A 335 24.47 14.93 20.23
CA ASP A 335 24.48 15.38 21.63
C ASP A 335 25.16 16.75 21.82
N THR A 336 26.07 17.13 20.91
CA THR A 336 26.77 18.44 20.94
C THR A 336 26.00 19.55 20.21
N SER A 337 24.92 19.20 19.48
CA SER A 337 24.09 20.14 18.72
C SER A 337 22.83 20.60 19.47
N ILE A 338 22.69 20.21 20.74
CA ILE A 338 21.67 20.68 21.70
C ILE A 338 22.33 21.71 22.62
#